data_AF-A0A4Y2X702-F1
#
_entry.id   AF-A0A4Y2X702-F1
#
_cell.length_a   1.000
_cell.length_b   1.000
_cell.length_c   1.000
_cell.angle_alpha   90.00
_cell.angle_beta   90.00
_cell.angle_gamma   90.00
#
_symmetry.space_group_name_H-M   'P 1'
#
loop_
_entity.id
_entity.type
_entity.pdbx_description
1 polymer ?
#
loop_
_entity_poly.entity_id
_entity_poly.type
_entity_poly.pdbx_seq_one_letter_code
_entity_poly.pdbx_strand_id
1 'polypeptide(L)'
;MSYGEKKSGPFSGQHIVSKSSAATNFPTFFLIKRISTCNETFYSVSPFLVERAITGSIGDVKSTKKLRSGDLLVEVQSRKQSEQIVKLKTFSNILVTVSPHATLNSSKGVITCGELLNVPTEEILKELQG
;
A
#
# COMPACT_ATOMS: atom_id res chain seq x y z
N MET A 1 -8.24 -48.77 -21.41
CA MET A 1 -7.27 -47.71 -21.74
C MET A 1 -7.78 -46.98 -22.98
N SER A 2 -8.26 -45.75 -22.85
CA SER A 2 -8.70 -44.92 -23.99
C SER A 2 -8.00 -43.58 -23.89
N TYR A 3 -7.26 -43.22 -24.93
CA TYR A 3 -6.51 -41.98 -25.05
C TYR A 3 -7.46 -40.78 -25.13
N GLY A 4 -7.04 -39.65 -24.55
CA GLY A 4 -7.89 -38.52 -24.24
C GLY A 4 -8.13 -37.52 -25.36
N GLU A 5 -8.95 -36.51 -25.04
CA GLU A 5 -8.94 -35.22 -25.71
C GLU A 5 -8.75 -34.12 -24.66
N LYS A 6 -7.58 -33.49 -24.66
CA LYS A 6 -7.39 -32.15 -24.07
C LYS A 6 -7.75 -31.13 -25.14
N LYS A 7 -8.88 -30.44 -24.99
CA LYS A 7 -9.20 -29.30 -25.83
C LYS A 7 -8.42 -28.08 -25.35
N SER A 8 -7.49 -27.62 -26.18
CA SER A 8 -6.78 -26.35 -26.06
C SER A 8 -7.65 -25.21 -26.58
N GLY A 9 -8.10 -24.32 -25.70
CA GLY A 9 -8.52 -22.96 -26.07
C GLY A 9 -7.41 -21.98 -25.68
N PRO A 10 -7.00 -21.04 -26.53
CA PRO A 10 -5.68 -20.40 -26.42
C PRO A 10 -5.54 -19.35 -25.31
N PHE A 11 -6.63 -18.90 -24.68
CA PHE A 11 -6.55 -17.85 -23.65
C PHE A 11 -7.65 -18.03 -22.62
N SER A 12 -7.39 -18.77 -21.54
CA SER A 12 -8.23 -18.75 -20.33
C SER A 12 -7.41 -18.41 -19.09
N GLY A 13 -6.63 -17.34 -19.18
CA GLY A 13 -6.36 -16.50 -18.02
C GLY A 13 -7.51 -15.51 -17.92
N GLN A 14 -8.60 -15.86 -17.23
CA GLN A 14 -9.62 -14.86 -16.90
C GLN A 14 -8.94 -13.78 -16.05
N HIS A 15 -8.68 -12.63 -16.67
CA HIS A 15 -8.22 -11.44 -16.01
C HIS A 15 -9.35 -10.96 -15.10
N ILE A 16 -9.33 -11.39 -13.84
CA ILE A 16 -10.06 -10.68 -12.79
C ILE A 16 -9.25 -9.39 -12.54
N VAL A 17 -9.34 -8.43 -13.46
CA VAL A 17 -9.15 -7.04 -13.06
C VAL A 17 -10.37 -6.72 -12.21
N SER A 18 -10.20 -6.83 -10.90
CA SER A 18 -11.05 -6.13 -9.97
C SER A 18 -11.10 -4.69 -10.46
N LYS A 19 -12.28 -4.25 -10.93
CA LYS A 19 -12.52 -2.90 -11.45
C LYS A 19 -11.79 -1.90 -10.56
N SER A 20 -10.63 -1.42 -11.01
CA SER A 20 -9.99 -0.26 -10.42
C SER A 20 -10.85 0.91 -10.84
N SER A 21 -11.87 1.23 -10.03
CA SER A 21 -12.62 2.47 -10.14
C SER A 21 -11.61 3.60 -10.33
N ALA A 22 -11.58 4.18 -11.54
CA ALA A 22 -10.67 5.24 -11.99
C ALA A 22 -9.59 5.60 -10.97
N ALA A 23 -8.50 4.82 -10.94
CA ALA A 23 -7.47 4.94 -9.92
C ALA A 23 -6.88 6.35 -9.96
N THR A 24 -7.27 7.16 -8.98
CA THR A 24 -6.60 8.42 -8.72
C THR A 24 -5.23 8.04 -8.17
N ASN A 25 -4.19 8.10 -9.02
CA ASN A 25 -2.82 7.75 -8.67
C ASN A 25 -2.27 8.75 -7.63
N PHE A 26 -2.55 8.50 -6.35
CA PHE A 26 -1.88 9.12 -5.22
C PHE A 26 -1.66 8.05 -4.13
N PRO A 27 -0.59 8.12 -3.34
CA PRO A 27 -0.39 7.20 -2.22
C PRO A 27 -1.51 7.36 -1.19
N THR A 28 -2.12 6.26 -0.76
CA THR A 28 -3.21 6.25 0.22
C THR A 28 -2.74 5.87 1.62
N PHE A 29 -1.71 5.03 1.72
CA PHE A 29 -1.17 4.55 2.99
C PHE A 29 0.11 5.28 3.35
N PHE A 30 0.16 5.87 4.54
CA PHE A 30 1.32 6.58 5.06
C PHE A 30 1.74 6.02 6.41
N LEU A 31 3.05 5.95 6.61
CA LEU A 31 3.67 5.59 7.87
C LEU A 31 4.18 6.86 8.55
N ILE A 32 3.72 7.06 9.79
CA ILE A 32 4.14 8.16 10.65
C ILE A 32 5.00 7.59 11.77
N LYS A 33 6.25 8.04 11.82
CA LYS A 33 7.23 7.62 12.83
C LYS A 33 7.54 8.77 13.76
N ARG A 34 7.63 8.48 15.06
CA ARG A 34 8.08 9.45 16.04
C ARG A 34 9.58 9.68 15.91
N ILE A 35 10.01 10.93 15.91
CA ILE A 35 11.42 11.28 16.11
C ILE A 35 11.64 11.37 17.61
N SER A 36 12.39 10.43 18.18
CA SER A 36 12.69 10.40 19.62
C SER A 36 14.14 9.93 19.82
N THR A 37 14.80 10.50 20.83
CA THR A 37 16.15 10.11 21.26
C THR A 37 16.11 8.98 22.29
N CYS A 38 14.94 8.66 22.85
CA CYS A 38 14.74 7.67 23.92
C CYS A 38 13.83 6.50 23.49
N ASN A 39 13.77 6.19 22.19
CA ASN A 39 12.97 5.09 21.63
C ASN A 39 11.47 5.17 21.99
N GLU A 40 10.94 6.35 22.22
CA GLU A 40 9.51 6.51 22.46
C GLU A 40 8.70 6.21 21.21
N THR A 41 7.54 5.62 21.39
CA THR A 41 6.61 5.25 20.32
C THR A 41 5.24 5.89 20.51
N PHE A 42 4.30 5.60 19.62
CA PHE A 42 2.91 6.02 19.80
C PHE A 42 2.13 5.16 20.79
N TYR A 43 2.72 4.13 21.39
CA TYR A 43 2.05 3.36 22.45
C TYR A 43 1.82 4.18 23.72
N SER A 44 2.76 5.06 24.08
CA SER A 44 2.61 5.97 25.22
C SER A 44 1.74 7.19 24.93
N VAL A 45 1.32 7.38 23.67
CA VAL A 45 0.51 8.52 23.24
C VAL A 45 -0.97 8.17 23.31
N SER A 46 -1.75 9.04 23.95
CA SER A 46 -3.20 8.89 24.05
C SER A 46 -3.84 8.77 22.66
N PRO A 47 -4.71 7.76 22.41
CA PRO A 47 -5.39 7.60 21.13
C PRO A 47 -6.26 8.81 20.79
N PHE A 48 -6.84 9.50 21.79
CA PHE A 48 -7.61 10.73 21.57
C PHE A 48 -6.74 11.89 21.10
N LEU A 49 -5.49 11.97 21.57
CA LEU A 49 -4.54 12.98 21.10
C LEU A 49 -4.15 12.71 19.65
N VAL A 50 -3.87 11.44 19.32
CA VAL A 50 -3.57 11.01 17.94
C VAL A 50 -4.71 11.37 17.01
N GLU A 51 -5.94 11.02 17.37
CA GLU A 51 -7.12 11.31 16.56
C GLU A 51 -7.31 12.82 16.34
N ARG A 52 -7.27 13.61 17.42
CA ARG A 52 -7.38 15.08 17.33
C ARG A 52 -6.27 15.71 16.50
N ALA A 53 -5.04 15.21 16.60
CA ALA A 53 -3.91 15.72 15.83
C ALA A 53 -4.08 15.45 14.33
N ILE A 54 -4.56 14.26 13.96
CA ILE A 54 -4.81 13.89 12.57
C ILE A 54 -5.99 14.70 12.01
N THR A 55 -7.15 14.66 12.66
CA THR A 55 -8.33 15.40 12.23
C THR A 55 -8.07 16.91 12.17
N GLY A 56 -7.36 17.46 13.15
CA GLY A 56 -6.99 18.88 13.17
C GLY A 56 -6.01 19.30 12.06
N SER A 57 -5.21 18.37 11.54
CA SER A 57 -4.18 18.68 10.53
C SER A 57 -4.65 18.42 9.10
N ILE A 58 -5.33 17.29 8.86
CA ILE A 58 -5.71 16.83 7.52
C ILE A 58 -7.20 16.44 7.40
N GLY A 59 -7.98 16.66 8.45
CA GLY A 59 -9.39 16.25 8.51
C GLY A 59 -9.56 14.75 8.72
N ASP A 60 -10.80 14.28 8.57
CA ASP A 60 -11.15 12.89 8.80
C ASP A 60 -10.50 11.98 7.74
N VAL A 61 -9.74 11.00 8.22
CA VAL A 61 -9.05 10.00 7.41
C VAL A 61 -9.85 8.70 7.37
N LYS A 62 -9.52 7.81 6.43
CA LYS A 62 -10.24 6.54 6.28
C LYS A 62 -9.92 5.57 7.41
N SER A 63 -8.67 5.49 7.83
CA SER A 63 -8.28 4.71 8.99
C SER A 63 -6.97 5.18 9.61
N THR A 64 -6.86 4.99 10.92
CA THR A 64 -5.64 5.21 11.70
C THR A 64 -5.38 3.96 12.54
N LYS A 65 -4.18 3.40 12.45
CA LYS A 65 -3.82 2.16 13.15
C LYS A 65 -2.42 2.26 13.76
N LYS A 66 -2.30 1.91 15.04
CA LYS A 66 -1.00 1.67 15.68
C LYS A 66 -0.44 0.33 15.22
N LEU A 67 0.77 0.32 14.68
CA LEU A 67 1.47 -0.89 14.27
C LEU A 67 2.24 -1.52 15.43
N ARG A 68 2.59 -2.80 15.31
CA ARG A 68 3.42 -3.51 16.31
C ARG A 68 4.80 -2.86 16.49
N SER A 69 5.30 -2.14 15.48
CA SER A 69 6.53 -1.36 15.58
C SER A 69 6.42 -0.16 16.52
N GLY A 70 5.21 0.24 16.92
CA GLY A 70 4.95 1.47 17.66
C GLY A 70 4.73 2.70 16.78
N ASP A 71 4.79 2.54 15.45
CA ASP A 71 4.47 3.58 14.46
C ASP A 71 2.96 3.70 14.23
N LEU A 72 2.54 4.77 13.54
CA LEU A 72 1.17 4.95 13.08
C LEU A 72 1.05 4.71 11.58
N LEU A 73 0.13 3.86 11.18
CA LEU A 73 -0.34 3.72 9.80
C LEU A 73 -1.60 4.56 9.62
N VAL A 74 -1.62 5.42 8.60
CA VAL A 74 -2.75 6.26 8.25
C VAL A 74 -3.17 5.99 6.82
N GLU A 75 -4.45 5.73 6.60
CA GLU A 75 -5.06 5.60 5.27
C GLU A 75 -5.87 6.87 4.96
N VAL A 76 -5.46 7.62 3.95
CA VAL A 76 -6.17 8.83 3.50
C VAL A 76 -7.22 8.50 2.45
N GLN A 77 -8.23 9.36 2.32
CA GLN A 77 -9.34 9.17 1.37
C GLN A 77 -9.29 10.12 0.16
N SER A 78 -8.44 11.16 0.18
CA SER A 78 -8.36 12.13 -0.91
C SER A 78 -6.92 12.52 -1.27
N ARG A 79 -6.72 12.95 -2.52
CA ARG A 79 -5.44 13.51 -3.00
C ARG A 79 -4.98 14.69 -2.16
N LYS A 80 -5.90 15.59 -1.81
CA LYS A 80 -5.61 16.76 -0.97
C LYS A 80 -5.00 16.33 0.37
N GLN A 81 -5.59 15.32 1.02
CA GLN A 81 -5.04 14.76 2.26
C GLN A 81 -3.67 14.10 2.05
N SER A 82 -3.50 13.34 0.97
CA SER A 82 -2.20 12.74 0.60
C SER A 82 -1.10 13.80 0.45
N GLU A 83 -1.41 14.97 -0.11
CA GLU A 83 -0.44 16.05 -0.27
C GLU A 83 -0.18 16.81 1.04
N GLN A 84 -1.19 16.91 1.91
CA GLN A 84 -1.07 17.56 3.21
C GLN A 84 -0.30 16.70 4.22
N ILE A 85 -0.57 15.39 4.28
CA ILE A 85 0.00 14.49 5.29
C ILE A 85 1.53 14.40 5.20
N VAL A 86 2.10 14.47 4.00
CA VAL A 86 3.55 14.47 3.78
C VAL A 86 4.23 15.72 4.35
N LYS A 87 3.49 16.82 4.52
CA LYS A 87 4.01 18.08 5.06
C LYS A 87 4.01 18.11 6.60
N LEU A 88 3.40 17.12 7.25
CA LEU A 88 3.32 17.07 8.70
C LEU A 88 4.69 16.79 9.31
N LYS A 89 5.07 17.65 10.25
CA LYS A 89 6.34 17.54 11.01
C LYS A 89 6.10 17.28 12.48
N THR A 90 4.91 17.59 12.98
CA THR A 90 4.56 17.48 14.40
C THR A 90 3.14 16.98 14.58
N PHE A 91 2.92 16.22 15.65
CA PHE A 91 1.61 15.90 16.22
C PHE A 91 1.54 16.51 17.61
N SER A 92 0.83 17.64 17.72
CA SER A 92 0.90 18.49 18.92
C SER A 92 2.37 18.83 19.24
N ASN A 93 2.93 18.30 20.32
CA ASN A 93 4.31 18.55 20.75
C ASN A 93 5.29 17.44 20.34
N ILE A 94 4.84 16.44 19.59
CA ILE A 94 5.65 15.28 19.20
C ILE A 94 6.20 15.49 17.79
N LEU A 95 7.51 15.47 17.62
CA LEU A 95 8.14 15.51 16.30
C LEU A 95 7.92 14.17 15.57
N VAL A 96 7.57 14.24 14.30
CA VAL A 96 7.27 13.05 13.48
C VAL A 96 7.90 13.15 12.09
N THR A 97 8.15 12.01 11.47
CA THR A 97 8.38 11.88 10.03
C THR A 97 7.23 11.14 9.39
N VAL A 98 6.88 11.53 8.16
CA VAL A 98 5.83 10.89 7.36
C VAL A 98 6.44 10.37 6.06
N SER A 99 6.10 9.14 5.69
CA SER A 99 6.52 8.53 4.43
C SER A 99 5.42 7.66 3.85
N PRO A 100 5.28 7.56 2.51
CA PRO A 100 4.40 6.58 1.90
C PRO A 100 4.77 5.15 2.32
N HIS A 101 3.77 4.31 2.59
CA HIS A 101 4.00 2.90 2.90
C HIS A 101 4.49 2.15 1.65
N ALA A 102 5.62 1.44 1.76
CA ALA A 102 6.29 0.84 0.60
C ALA A 102 5.44 -0.20 -0.16
N THR A 103 4.67 -1.02 0.57
CA THR A 103 3.95 -2.17 -0.03
C THR A 103 2.44 -2.00 -0.08
N LEU A 104 1.83 -1.14 0.74
CA LEU A 104 0.36 -1.01 0.78
C LEU A 104 -0.16 -0.08 -0.32
N ASN A 105 0.73 0.76 -0.87
CA ASN A 105 0.45 1.60 -2.03
C ASN A 105 0.76 0.90 -3.36
N SER A 106 1.15 -0.36 -3.34
CA SER A 106 1.41 -1.16 -4.53
C SER A 106 0.63 -2.47 -4.46
N SER A 107 0.13 -2.93 -5.60
CA SER A 107 -0.38 -4.29 -5.76
C SER A 107 0.67 -5.11 -6.50
N LYS A 108 1.00 -6.31 -6.00
CA LYS A 108 1.76 -7.28 -6.79
C LYS A 108 0.76 -8.03 -7.67
N GLY A 109 0.82 -7.79 -8.98
CA GLY A 109 0.15 -8.65 -9.95
C GLY A 109 0.95 -9.94 -10.12
N VAL A 110 0.28 -11.09 -10.05
CA VAL A 110 0.87 -12.39 -10.41
C VAL A 110 0.17 -12.87 -11.66
N ILE A 111 0.94 -13.20 -12.70
CA ILE A 111 0.44 -13.83 -13.92
C ILE A 111 0.88 -15.28 -13.89
N THR A 112 -0.08 -16.21 -13.98
CA THR A 112 0.21 -17.63 -14.13
C THR A 112 -0.07 -18.02 -15.57
N CYS A 113 0.94 -18.48 -16.30
CA CYS A 113 0.81 -18.93 -17.69
C CYS A 113 1.48 -20.29 -17.85
N GLY A 114 0.70 -21.32 -18.17
CA GLY A 114 1.22 -22.69 -18.33
C GLY A 114 2.18 -22.86 -19.51
N GLU A 115 2.05 -22.02 -20.54
CA GLU A 115 2.94 -22.04 -21.71
C GLU A 115 4.35 -21.53 -21.38
N LEU A 116 4.49 -20.70 -20.33
CA LEU A 116 5.78 -20.20 -19.88
C LEU A 116 6.51 -21.16 -18.92
N LEU A 117 5.96 -22.35 -18.65
CA LEU A 117 6.53 -23.29 -17.67
C LEU A 117 7.98 -23.70 -17.98
N ASN A 118 8.32 -23.78 -19.27
CA ASN A 118 9.66 -24.18 -19.73
C ASN A 118 10.49 -23.00 -20.29
N VAL A 119 9.97 -21.78 -20.22
CA VAL A 119 10.67 -20.58 -20.70
C VAL A 119 11.58 -20.07 -19.59
N PRO A 120 12.88 -19.82 -19.84
CA PRO A 120 13.77 -19.29 -18.82
C PRO A 120 13.31 -17.90 -18.37
N THR A 121 13.44 -17.61 -17.07
CA THR A 121 12.97 -16.34 -16.48
C THR A 121 13.59 -15.11 -17.15
N GLU A 122 14.83 -15.22 -17.64
CA GLU A 122 15.51 -14.11 -18.32
C GLU A 122 14.87 -13.73 -19.65
N GLU A 123 14.38 -14.72 -20.41
CA GLU A 123 13.65 -14.48 -21.66
C GLU A 123 12.29 -13.83 -21.37
N ILE A 124 11.59 -14.32 -20.35
CA ILE A 124 10.31 -13.73 -19.90
C ILE A 124 10.50 -12.27 -19.47
N LEU A 125 11.53 -11.97 -18.67
CA LEU A 125 11.81 -10.61 -18.21
C LEU A 125 12.18 -9.68 -19.35
N LYS A 126 12.97 -10.15 -20.33
CA LYS A 126 13.38 -9.36 -21.49
C LYS A 126 12.19 -8.96 -22.35
N GLU A 127 11.29 -9.90 -22.66
CA GLU A 127 10.14 -9.63 -23.53
C GLU A 127 9.03 -8.82 -22.83
N LEU A 128 8.90 -8.91 -21.50
CA LEU A 128 7.93 -8.13 -20.72
C LEU A 128 8.36 -6.68 -20.41
N GLN A 129 9.61 -6.31 -20.71
CA GLN A 129 10.12 -4.93 -20.50
C GLN A 129 9.76 -3.95 -21.63
N GLY A 130 8.93 -4.36 -22.60
CA GLY A 130 8.47 -3.56 -23.74
C GLY A 130 7.39 -2.53 -23.43
#